data_AF-A0A6P0DDG2-F1
#
_entry.id   AF-A0A6P0DDG2-F1
#
_cell.length_a   1.000
_cell.length_b   1.000
_cell.length_c   1.000
_cell.angle_alpha   90.00
_cell.angle_beta   90.00
_cell.angle_gamma   90.00
#
_symmetry.space_group_name_H-M   'P 1'
#
loop_
_entity.id
_entity.type
_entity.pdbx_description
1 polymer ?
#
loop_
_entity_poly.entity_id
_entity_poly.type
_entity_poly.pdbx_seq_one_letter_code
_entity_poly.pdbx_strand_id
1 'polypeptide(L)'
;MNYFKQLKMAVLDPGNGAGGALDRNNRIAVFAFAILPGLSPNFNSFILLASMLWGAYSLATGRLALNLSRSDRLVAIGMSIYPLVMIASIFINPPYSEELDWILRLLPFFSIWLVLPRMRQSPDGRLVPLFILGAGIGMIVTFVFSLLQIMFLMSRAEAGTSNAALLGIIGVLFGGIALLNVQSPRSVEQRIAILGYAAGLGCVLLSGTRSAWLVIPVHILIFIWFFRKRGFHLSLRSLAITGSLLFVGLVALGSGPVFHR
;
A
#
# COMPACT_ATOMS: atom_id res chain seq x y z
N MET A 1 -21.44 -3.90 -19.44
CA MET A 1 -21.41 -3.07 -18.21
C MET A 1 -19.99 -2.58 -17.98
N ASN A 2 -19.76 -1.26 -17.88
CA ASN A 2 -18.43 -0.66 -17.73
C ASN A 2 -17.72 -1.19 -16.46
N TYR A 3 -16.45 -1.61 -16.56
CA TYR A 3 -15.67 -2.14 -15.42
C TYR A 3 -15.63 -1.16 -14.23
N PHE A 4 -15.56 0.15 -14.50
CA PHE A 4 -15.64 1.17 -13.44
C PHE A 4 -16.97 1.15 -12.69
N LYS A 5 -18.08 0.81 -13.37
CA LYS A 5 -19.38 0.63 -12.72
C LYS A 5 -19.37 -0.62 -11.83
N GLN A 6 -18.75 -1.71 -12.28
CA GLN A 6 -18.57 -2.93 -11.46
C GLN A 6 -17.67 -2.68 -10.26
N LEU A 7 -16.60 -1.90 -10.41
CA LEU A 7 -15.71 -1.53 -9.31
C LEU A 7 -16.42 -0.62 -8.31
N LYS A 8 -17.18 0.36 -8.79
CA LYS A 8 -18.01 1.23 -7.94
C LYS A 8 -19.02 0.40 -7.14
N MET A 9 -19.71 -0.54 -7.79
CA MET A 9 -20.64 -1.45 -7.11
C MET A 9 -19.93 -2.40 -6.16
N ALA A 10 -18.73 -2.87 -6.52
CA ALA A 10 -17.91 -3.60 -5.57
C ALA A 10 -17.62 -2.69 -4.36
N VAL A 11 -16.87 -1.60 -4.49
CA VAL A 11 -16.44 -0.83 -3.32
C VAL A 11 -17.61 -0.24 -2.50
N LEU A 12 -18.71 0.19 -3.13
CA LEU A 12 -19.74 1.02 -2.50
C LEU A 12 -21.09 0.34 -2.24
N ASP A 13 -21.40 -0.80 -2.86
CA ASP A 13 -22.73 -1.39 -2.71
C ASP A 13 -22.80 -2.20 -1.40
N PRO A 14 -23.67 -1.82 -0.44
CA PRO A 14 -23.84 -2.57 0.79
C PRO A 14 -24.53 -3.90 0.47
N GLY A 15 -23.95 -5.01 0.94
CA GLY A 15 -24.75 -6.25 1.05
C GLY A 15 -25.93 -6.00 1.98
N ASN A 16 -27.12 -6.52 1.67
CA ASN A 16 -28.33 -6.23 2.46
C ASN A 16 -28.13 -6.60 3.96
N GLY A 17 -28.08 -5.60 4.85
CA GLY A 17 -28.02 -5.76 6.32
C GLY A 17 -27.07 -4.80 7.05
N ALA A 18 -27.09 -4.79 8.40
CA ALA A 18 -26.19 -3.99 9.24
C ALA A 18 -24.70 -4.36 9.05
N GLY A 19 -24.43 -5.64 8.73
CA GLY A 19 -23.11 -6.08 8.26
C GLY A 19 -22.71 -5.45 6.91
N GLY A 20 -23.66 -5.00 6.10
CA GLY A 20 -23.43 -4.33 4.83
C GLY A 20 -22.79 -2.95 4.95
N ALA A 21 -23.17 -2.16 5.95
CA ALA A 21 -22.59 -0.84 6.17
C ALA A 21 -21.15 -0.93 6.69
N LEU A 22 -20.89 -1.85 7.62
CA LEU A 22 -19.55 -2.09 8.16
C LEU A 22 -18.63 -2.72 7.11
N ASP A 23 -19.13 -3.70 6.34
CA ASP A 23 -18.41 -4.28 5.21
C ASP A 23 -18.04 -3.22 4.17
N ARG A 24 -18.99 -2.37 3.77
CA ARG A 24 -18.72 -1.25 2.86
C ARG A 24 -17.62 -0.33 3.38
N ASN A 25 -17.68 0.06 4.66
CA ASN A 25 -16.66 0.92 5.25
C ASN A 25 -15.28 0.24 5.30
N ASN A 26 -15.23 -1.07 5.55
CA ASN A 26 -13.99 -1.85 5.50
C ASN A 26 -13.40 -1.88 4.10
N ARG A 27 -14.25 -2.09 3.08
CA ARG A 27 -13.85 -2.15 1.67
C ARG A 27 -13.28 -0.82 1.20
N ILE A 28 -13.93 0.29 1.55
CA ILE A 28 -13.43 1.65 1.27
C ILE A 28 -12.10 1.88 1.98
N ALA A 29 -12.02 1.57 3.28
CA ALA A 29 -10.80 1.79 4.07
C ALA A 29 -9.61 1.00 3.53
N VAL A 30 -9.79 -0.29 3.22
CA VAL A 30 -8.75 -1.16 2.67
C VAL A 30 -8.30 -0.70 1.28
N PHE A 31 -9.25 -0.35 0.41
CA PHE A 31 -8.93 0.15 -0.94
C PHE A 31 -8.18 1.49 -0.87
N ALA A 32 -8.64 2.43 -0.05
CA ALA A 32 -7.99 3.72 0.14
C ALA A 32 -6.60 3.58 0.77
N PHE A 33 -6.46 2.73 1.79
CA PHE A 33 -5.18 2.44 2.43
C PHE A 33 -4.15 1.86 1.46
N ALA A 34 -4.60 1.11 0.44
CA ALA A 34 -3.71 0.54 -0.57
C ALA A 34 -3.30 1.53 -1.67
N ILE A 35 -4.10 2.57 -1.93
CA ILE A 35 -3.81 3.57 -2.97
C ILE A 35 -2.80 4.62 -2.47
N LEU A 36 -2.90 5.01 -1.20
CA LEU A 36 -2.21 6.16 -0.65
C LEU A 36 -0.74 6.01 -0.20
N PRO A 37 -0.12 4.82 -0.02
CA PRO A 37 1.22 4.72 0.56
C PRO A 37 2.28 5.58 -0.15
N GLY A 38 2.29 5.57 -1.48
CA GLY A 38 3.22 6.37 -2.28
C GLY A 38 2.84 7.85 -2.44
N LEU A 39 1.57 8.20 -2.16
CA LEU A 39 1.05 9.56 -2.30
C LEU A 39 1.15 10.38 -1.01
N SER A 40 1.02 9.75 0.15
CA SER A 40 1.44 10.29 1.44
C SER A 40 1.21 9.25 2.53
N PRO A 41 2.28 8.79 3.21
CA PRO A 41 2.19 7.90 4.36
C PRO A 41 1.33 8.48 5.49
N ASN A 42 1.25 9.80 5.63
CA ASN A 42 0.41 10.45 6.63
C ASN A 42 -1.08 10.17 6.38
N PHE A 43 -1.51 10.03 5.13
CA PHE A 43 -2.90 9.64 4.85
C PHE A 43 -3.21 8.21 5.31
N ASN A 44 -2.24 7.30 5.27
CA ASN A 44 -2.43 5.96 5.83
C ASN A 44 -2.66 6.03 7.34
N SER A 45 -1.91 6.87 8.05
CA SER A 45 -2.13 7.13 9.48
C SER A 45 -3.52 7.70 9.76
N PHE A 46 -4.01 8.64 8.94
CA PHE A 46 -5.37 9.17 9.07
C PHE A 46 -6.45 8.11 8.80
N ILE A 47 -6.27 7.24 7.80
CA ILE A 47 -7.20 6.13 7.54
C ILE A 47 -7.23 5.16 8.72
N LEU A 48 -6.07 4.82 9.28
CA LEU A 48 -5.97 3.94 10.43
C LEU A 48 -6.63 4.57 11.66
N LEU A 49 -6.39 5.85 11.92
CA LEU A 49 -7.01 6.58 13.03
C LEU A 49 -8.53 6.67 12.86
N ALA A 50 -9.01 7.08 11.69
CA ALA A 50 -10.45 7.12 11.40
C ALA A 50 -11.08 5.72 11.52
N SER A 51 -10.37 4.68 11.07
CA SER A 51 -10.83 3.30 11.18
C SER A 51 -10.88 2.81 12.63
N MET A 52 -9.92 3.25 13.45
CA MET A 52 -9.87 3.00 14.89
C MET A 52 -11.01 3.69 15.62
N LEU A 53 -11.23 4.99 15.38
CA LEU A 53 -12.32 5.76 15.99
C LEU A 53 -13.69 5.17 15.62
N TRP A 54 -13.87 4.82 14.35
CA TRP A 54 -15.10 4.14 13.91
C TRP A 54 -15.26 2.75 14.54
N GLY A 55 -14.15 2.01 14.69
CA GLY A 55 -14.14 0.72 15.40
C GLY A 55 -14.54 0.87 16.87
N ALA A 56 -14.00 1.88 17.56
CA ALA A 56 -14.33 2.20 18.95
C ALA A 56 -15.80 2.60 19.10
N TYR A 57 -16.31 3.46 18.21
CA TYR A 57 -17.73 3.81 18.18
C TYR A 57 -18.62 2.59 17.91
N SER A 58 -18.24 1.72 16.97
CA SER A 58 -18.99 0.50 16.65
C SER A 58 -18.98 -0.49 17.82
N LEU A 59 -17.88 -0.57 18.57
CA LEU A 59 -17.77 -1.38 19.77
C LEU A 59 -18.65 -0.83 20.90
N ALA A 60 -18.57 0.48 21.16
CA ALA A 60 -19.36 1.15 22.20
C ALA A 60 -20.87 1.06 21.95
N THR A 61 -21.29 1.05 20.67
CA THR A 61 -22.69 0.90 20.27
C THR A 61 -23.14 -0.55 20.10
N GLY A 62 -22.29 -1.53 20.46
CA GLY A 62 -22.61 -2.97 20.36
C GLY A 62 -22.69 -3.52 18.93
N ARG A 63 -22.29 -2.74 17.92
CA ARG A 63 -22.28 -3.13 16.50
C ARG A 63 -21.06 -4.00 16.13
N LEU A 64 -19.99 -3.90 16.92
CA LEU A 64 -18.76 -4.68 16.76
C LEU A 64 -18.56 -5.60 17.97
N ALA A 65 -18.37 -6.89 17.70
CA ALA A 65 -17.92 -7.84 18.71
C ALA A 65 -16.39 -7.90 18.71
N LEU A 66 -15.76 -7.68 19.87
CA LEU A 66 -14.31 -7.84 20.06
C LEU A 66 -13.94 -9.33 20.08
N ASN A 67 -14.00 -9.99 18.92
CA ASN A 67 -13.59 -11.37 18.78
C ASN A 67 -12.22 -11.45 18.10
N LEU A 68 -11.17 -11.45 18.93
CA LEU A 68 -9.77 -11.58 18.50
C LEU A 68 -9.31 -13.03 18.65
N SER A 69 -8.95 -13.66 17.54
CA SER A 69 -8.30 -14.96 17.54
C SER A 69 -6.89 -14.89 18.16
N ARG A 70 -6.30 -16.05 18.50
CA ARG A 70 -4.93 -16.09 19.05
C ARG A 70 -3.92 -15.44 18.09
N SER A 71 -4.04 -15.68 16.79
CA SER A 71 -3.17 -15.04 15.78
C SER A 71 -3.35 -13.53 15.73
N ASP A 72 -4.58 -13.03 15.85
CA ASP A 72 -4.82 -11.58 15.82
C ASP A 72 -4.20 -10.88 17.02
N ARG A 73 -4.29 -11.51 18.20
CA ARG A 73 -3.66 -10.99 19.42
C ARG A 73 -2.15 -10.95 19.29
N LEU A 74 -1.52 -11.98 18.72
CA LEU A 74 -0.07 -11.99 18.49
C LEU A 74 0.35 -10.86 17.54
N VAL A 75 -0.38 -10.65 16.44
CA VAL A 75 -0.11 -9.54 15.50
C VAL A 75 -0.30 -8.19 16.19
N ALA A 76 -1.40 -8.02 16.93
CA ALA A 76 -1.71 -6.77 17.62
C ALA A 76 -0.68 -6.43 18.71
N ILE A 77 -0.25 -7.43 19.49
CA ILE A 77 0.82 -7.29 20.48
C ILE A 77 2.12 -6.91 19.77
N GLY A 78 2.53 -7.65 18.73
CA GLY A 78 3.77 -7.39 17.99
C GLY A 78 3.82 -5.96 17.44
N MET A 79 2.73 -5.49 16.83
CA MET A 79 2.59 -4.12 16.32
C MET A 79 2.57 -3.06 17.43
N SER A 80 2.15 -3.43 18.65
CA SER A 80 2.12 -2.53 19.81
C SER A 80 3.46 -2.39 20.52
N ILE A 81 4.41 -3.32 20.32
CA ILE A 81 5.72 -3.24 20.99
C ILE A 81 6.44 -1.95 20.62
N TYR A 82 6.53 -1.63 19.32
CA TYR A 82 7.20 -0.42 18.85
C TYR A 82 6.63 0.88 19.47
N PRO A 83 5.32 1.19 19.36
CA PRO A 83 4.79 2.42 19.96
C PRO A 83 4.90 2.41 21.48
N LEU A 84 4.80 1.26 22.16
CA LEU A 84 4.99 1.19 23.62
C LEU A 84 6.43 1.51 24.03
N VAL A 85 7.41 0.99 23.30
CA VAL A 85 8.84 1.31 23.54
C VAL A 85 9.10 2.79 23.26
N MET A 86 8.52 3.35 22.21
CA MET A 86 8.64 4.78 21.91
C MET A 86 8.01 5.66 23.01
N ILE A 87 6.82 5.29 23.51
CA ILE A 87 6.18 5.98 24.63
C ILE A 87 7.06 5.91 25.89
N ALA A 88 7.60 4.72 26.22
CA ALA A 88 8.52 4.57 27.34
C ALA A 88 9.78 5.44 27.17
N SER A 89 10.32 5.51 25.96
CA SER A 89 11.48 6.36 25.65
C SER A 89 11.19 7.86 25.82
N ILE A 90 9.97 8.31 25.50
CA ILE A 90 9.55 9.70 25.72
C ILE A 90 9.55 10.03 27.22
N PHE A 91 9.06 9.13 28.07
CA PHE A 91 9.09 9.36 29.53
C PHE A 91 10.51 9.32 30.13
N ILE A 92 11.42 8.54 29.55
CA ILE A 92 12.82 8.46 30.02
C ILE A 92 13.62 9.69 29.56
N ASN A 93 13.38 10.17 28.34
CA ASN A 93 14.07 11.32 27.75
C ASN A 93 13.03 12.32 27.20
N PRO A 94 12.35 13.07 28.08
CA PRO A 94 11.25 13.93 27.66
C PRO A 94 11.73 15.06 26.75
N PRO A 95 11.18 15.18 25.53
CA PRO A 95 11.22 16.44 24.81
C PRO A 95 10.24 17.38 25.54
N TYR A 96 10.76 18.17 26.49
CA TYR A 96 10.01 18.97 27.47
C TYR A 96 8.88 19.88 26.91
N SER A 97 8.80 20.09 25.60
CA SER A 97 7.79 20.95 24.96
C SER A 97 6.73 20.22 24.12
N GLU A 98 6.88 18.93 23.81
CA GLU A 98 6.05 18.26 22.76
C GLU A 98 5.59 16.83 23.09
N GLU A 99 5.72 16.36 24.33
CA GLU A 99 5.42 14.97 24.72
C GLU A 99 4.07 14.46 24.20
N LEU A 100 3.02 15.27 24.34
CA LEU A 100 1.67 14.90 23.93
C LEU A 100 1.53 14.75 22.41
N ASP A 101 2.20 15.59 21.61
CA ASP A 101 2.18 15.47 20.14
C ASP A 101 2.85 14.16 19.70
N TRP A 102 3.98 13.82 20.32
CA TRP A 102 4.68 12.55 20.06
C TRP A 102 3.83 11.32 20.40
N ILE A 103 3.12 11.35 21.54
CA ILE A 103 2.21 10.25 21.91
C ILE A 103 1.03 10.15 20.93
N LEU A 104 0.44 11.28 20.51
CA LEU A 104 -0.67 11.29 19.56
C LEU A 104 -0.28 10.72 18.19
N ARG A 105 0.95 10.97 17.72
CA ARG A 105 1.49 10.39 16.48
C ARG A 105 1.62 8.87 16.52
N LEU A 106 1.69 8.27 17.72
CA LEU A 106 1.78 6.82 17.91
C LEU A 106 0.41 6.14 17.99
N LEU A 107 -0.68 6.88 18.20
CA LEU A 107 -2.03 6.32 18.28
C LEU A 107 -2.44 5.42 17.09
N PRO A 108 -2.14 5.78 15.82
CA PRO A 108 -2.52 4.94 14.68
C PRO A 108 -1.92 3.52 14.74
N PHE A 109 -0.80 3.30 15.43
CA PHE A 109 -0.23 1.96 15.58
C PHE A 109 -1.09 1.03 16.43
N PHE A 110 -1.84 1.58 17.40
CA PHE A 110 -2.78 0.82 18.22
C PHE A 110 -4.10 0.52 17.50
N SER A 111 -4.33 1.10 16.32
CA SER A 111 -5.55 0.88 15.53
C SER A 111 -5.80 -0.60 15.24
N ILE A 112 -4.74 -1.41 15.16
CA ILE A 112 -4.79 -2.83 14.83
C ILE A 112 -5.72 -3.63 15.76
N TRP A 113 -5.81 -3.24 17.04
CA TRP A 113 -6.68 -3.88 18.04
C TRP A 113 -8.17 -3.78 17.69
N LEU A 114 -8.57 -2.73 16.99
CA LEU A 114 -9.94 -2.49 16.58
C LEU A 114 -10.16 -2.77 15.09
N VAL A 115 -9.13 -2.59 14.27
CA VAL A 115 -9.19 -2.86 12.83
C VAL A 115 -9.28 -4.35 12.55
N LEU A 116 -8.47 -5.22 13.16
CA LEU A 116 -8.52 -6.67 12.91
C LEU A 116 -9.91 -7.31 13.16
N PRO A 117 -10.54 -7.15 14.34
CA PRO A 117 -11.83 -7.79 14.59
C PRO A 117 -12.92 -7.19 13.71
N ARG A 118 -12.82 -5.89 13.39
CA ARG A 118 -13.70 -5.21 12.45
C ARG A 118 -13.58 -5.76 11.02
N MET A 119 -12.35 -6.01 10.55
CA MET A 119 -12.12 -6.58 9.22
C MET A 119 -12.60 -8.03 9.12
N ARG A 120 -12.59 -8.80 10.23
CA ARG A 120 -13.14 -10.17 10.28
C ARG A 120 -14.66 -10.25 10.15
N GLN A 121 -15.37 -9.15 10.36
CA GLN A 121 -16.81 -9.10 10.13
C GLN A 121 -17.15 -8.95 8.64
N SER A 122 -16.19 -8.58 7.79
CA SER A 122 -16.37 -8.61 6.34
C SER A 122 -16.34 -10.05 5.82
N PRO A 123 -17.16 -10.42 4.82
CA PRO A 123 -17.14 -11.75 4.25
C PRO A 123 -15.76 -12.12 3.66
N ASP A 124 -15.37 -13.38 3.87
CA ASP A 124 -14.09 -13.91 3.40
C ASP A 124 -13.88 -13.69 1.90
N GLY A 125 -12.64 -13.41 1.52
CA GLY A 125 -12.25 -13.22 0.11
C GLY A 125 -12.64 -11.87 -0.51
N ARG A 126 -13.34 -10.97 0.19
CA ARG A 126 -13.74 -9.66 -0.37
C ARG A 126 -12.71 -8.56 -0.26
N LEU A 127 -11.96 -8.52 0.85
CA LEU A 127 -11.04 -7.40 1.15
C LEU A 127 -9.72 -7.49 0.38
N VAL A 128 -9.15 -8.69 0.29
CA VAL A 128 -7.83 -8.93 -0.35
C VAL A 128 -7.81 -8.50 -1.82
N PRO A 129 -8.79 -8.86 -2.68
CA PRO A 129 -8.79 -8.40 -4.07
C PRO A 129 -8.85 -6.87 -4.22
N LEU A 130 -9.58 -6.18 -3.32
CA LEU A 130 -9.64 -4.73 -3.30
C LEU A 130 -8.31 -4.10 -2.87
N PHE A 131 -7.65 -4.67 -1.87
CA PHE A 131 -6.32 -4.25 -1.47
C PHE A 131 -5.31 -4.38 -2.62
N ILE A 132 -5.30 -5.52 -3.31
CA ILE A 132 -4.40 -5.78 -4.45
C ILE A 132 -4.68 -4.80 -5.60
N LEU A 133 -5.96 -4.58 -5.92
CA LEU A 133 -6.35 -3.63 -6.96
C LEU A 133 -5.96 -2.19 -6.60
N GLY A 134 -6.21 -1.79 -5.35
CA GLY A 134 -5.83 -0.50 -4.81
C GLY A 134 -4.32 -0.27 -4.86
N ALA A 135 -3.52 -1.30 -4.55
CA ALA A 135 -2.07 -1.25 -4.69
C ALA A 135 -1.64 -0.97 -6.13
N GLY A 136 -2.22 -1.67 -7.11
CA GLY A 136 -1.91 -1.43 -8.53
C GLY A 136 -2.24 -0.02 -8.99
N ILE A 137 -3.44 0.48 -8.66
CA ILE A 137 -3.85 1.85 -9.00
C ILE A 137 -2.94 2.87 -8.28
N GLY A 138 -2.70 2.67 -6.97
CA GLY A 138 -1.84 3.52 -6.16
C GLY A 138 -0.44 3.67 -6.73
N MET A 139 0.16 2.57 -7.20
CA MET A 139 1.49 2.60 -7.80
C MET A 139 1.52 3.33 -9.14
N ILE A 140 0.50 3.20 -9.97
CA ILE A 140 0.39 3.96 -11.22
C ILE A 140 0.36 5.46 -10.92
N VAL A 141 -0.50 5.90 -9.99
CA VAL A 141 -0.61 7.33 -9.63
C VAL A 141 0.68 7.83 -8.98
N THR A 142 1.28 7.04 -8.09
CA THR A 142 2.56 7.36 -7.44
C THR A 142 3.69 7.54 -8.46
N PHE A 143 3.74 6.68 -9.48
CA PHE A 143 4.74 6.77 -10.54
C PHE A 143 4.57 8.03 -11.39
N VAL A 144 3.33 8.37 -11.76
CA VAL A 144 3.04 9.64 -12.45
C VAL A 144 3.49 10.83 -11.61
N PHE A 145 3.22 10.83 -10.31
CA PHE A 145 3.68 11.90 -9.43
C PHE A 145 5.21 11.96 -9.30
N SER A 146 5.87 10.81 -9.26
CA SER A 146 7.33 10.69 -9.23
C SER A 146 7.97 11.22 -10.52
N LEU A 147 7.37 10.92 -11.69
CA LEU A 147 7.81 11.46 -12.98
C LEU A 147 7.72 12.99 -13.00
N LEU A 148 6.61 13.56 -12.51
CA LEU A 148 6.45 15.00 -12.40
C LEU A 148 7.57 15.62 -11.56
N GLN A 149 7.91 15.03 -10.40
CA GLN A 149 9.01 15.54 -9.56
C GLN A 149 10.35 15.59 -10.31
N ILE A 150 10.68 14.53 -11.06
CA ILE A 150 11.92 14.50 -11.84
C ILE A 150 11.88 15.51 -13.00
N MET A 151 10.74 15.67 -13.67
CA MET A 151 10.56 16.67 -14.73
C MET A 151 10.73 18.10 -14.20
N PHE A 152 10.35 18.37 -12.95
CA PHE A 152 10.58 19.63 -12.25
C PHE A 152 11.96 19.69 -11.55
N LEU A 153 12.96 18.99 -12.10
CA LEU A 153 14.39 19.07 -11.75
C LEU A 153 14.76 18.56 -10.34
N MET A 154 13.95 17.69 -9.74
CA MET A 154 14.41 16.95 -8.55
C MET A 154 15.47 15.91 -8.94
N SER A 155 16.55 15.82 -8.16
CA SER A 155 17.63 14.85 -8.40
C SER A 155 17.21 13.39 -8.15
N ARG A 156 16.15 13.20 -7.34
CA ARG A 156 15.52 11.91 -7.04
C ARG A 156 14.05 12.12 -6.70
N ALA A 157 13.22 11.14 -7.01
CA ALA A 157 11.81 11.18 -6.65
C ALA A 157 11.62 10.74 -5.18
N GLU A 158 10.71 11.42 -4.50
CA GLU A 158 10.26 11.08 -3.16
C GLU A 158 8.74 10.86 -3.12
N ALA A 159 8.05 11.16 -4.23
CA ALA A 159 6.60 11.27 -4.33
C ALA A 159 6.06 12.05 -3.12
N GLY A 160 4.98 11.60 -2.49
CA GLY A 160 4.51 12.22 -1.25
C GLY A 160 5.04 11.57 0.02
N THR A 161 6.05 10.71 -0.08
CA THR A 161 6.64 10.03 1.08
C THR A 161 7.65 10.89 1.82
N SER A 162 8.07 12.03 1.22
CA SER A 162 9.16 12.89 1.71
C SER A 162 10.47 12.14 2.02
N ASN A 163 10.64 10.94 1.44
CA ASN A 163 11.79 10.09 1.67
C ASN A 163 11.98 9.14 0.48
N ALA A 164 13.02 9.36 -0.32
CA ALA A 164 13.32 8.54 -1.50
C ALA A 164 13.49 7.04 -1.17
N ALA A 165 14.11 6.70 -0.04
CA ALA A 165 14.28 5.31 0.35
C ALA A 165 12.93 4.64 0.66
N LEU A 166 12.03 5.37 1.34
CA LEU A 166 10.67 4.91 1.61
C LEU A 166 9.87 4.72 0.32
N LEU A 167 9.97 5.66 -0.65
CA LEU A 167 9.38 5.49 -1.98
C LEU A 167 9.85 4.20 -2.66
N GLY A 168 11.15 3.90 -2.60
CA GLY A 168 11.71 2.66 -3.16
C GLY A 168 11.12 1.42 -2.49
N ILE A 169 11.03 1.39 -1.16
CA ILE A 169 10.46 0.26 -0.42
C ILE A 169 8.97 0.07 -0.78
N ILE A 170 8.20 1.15 -0.80
CA ILE A 170 6.79 1.12 -1.20
C ILE A 170 6.65 0.65 -2.65
N GLY A 171 7.53 1.12 -3.53
CA GLY A 171 7.61 0.75 -4.94
C GLY A 171 7.72 -0.75 -5.16
N VAL A 172 8.67 -1.39 -4.48
CA VAL A 172 8.83 -2.86 -4.53
C VAL A 172 7.60 -3.55 -3.92
N LEU A 173 7.22 -3.18 -2.71
CA LEU A 173 6.19 -3.87 -1.93
C LEU A 173 4.82 -3.81 -2.61
N PHE A 174 4.31 -2.62 -2.89
CA PHE A 174 2.99 -2.42 -3.49
C PHE A 174 2.97 -2.75 -4.98
N GLY A 175 4.09 -2.59 -5.68
CA GLY A 175 4.24 -3.11 -7.04
C GLY A 175 4.10 -4.64 -7.05
N GLY A 176 4.78 -5.34 -6.14
CA GLY A 176 4.70 -6.80 -6.01
C GLY A 176 3.31 -7.29 -5.63
N ILE A 177 2.67 -6.62 -4.66
CA ILE A 177 1.27 -6.91 -4.31
C ILE A 177 0.39 -6.78 -5.54
N ALA A 178 0.49 -5.68 -6.30
CA ALA A 178 -0.30 -5.47 -7.51
C ALA A 178 -0.18 -6.62 -8.52
N LEU A 179 1.03 -7.17 -8.69
CA LEU A 179 1.30 -8.25 -9.64
C LEU A 179 0.54 -9.54 -9.31
N LEU A 180 0.08 -9.74 -8.06
CA LEU A 180 -0.75 -10.88 -7.69
C LEU A 180 -2.05 -10.95 -8.52
N ASN A 181 -2.57 -9.81 -8.99
CA ASN A 181 -3.76 -9.77 -9.85
C ASN A 181 -3.50 -10.15 -11.32
N VAL A 182 -2.26 -10.51 -11.71
CA VAL A 182 -1.98 -10.97 -13.09
C VAL A 182 -2.73 -12.25 -13.46
N GLN A 183 -3.13 -13.04 -12.46
CA GLN A 183 -3.95 -14.25 -12.63
C GLN A 183 -5.46 -13.99 -12.51
N SER A 184 -5.89 -12.72 -12.36
CA SER A 184 -7.31 -12.40 -12.27
C SER A 184 -8.03 -12.85 -13.55
N PRO A 185 -9.28 -13.38 -13.47
CA PRO A 185 -10.07 -13.69 -14.65
C PRO A 185 -10.47 -12.44 -15.45
N ARG A 186 -10.29 -11.23 -14.90
CA ARG A 186 -10.65 -9.97 -15.54
C ARG A 186 -9.43 -9.32 -16.18
N SER A 187 -9.49 -9.14 -17.50
CA SER A 187 -8.41 -8.52 -18.28
C SER A 187 -8.02 -7.11 -17.81
N VAL A 188 -8.97 -6.34 -17.26
CA VAL A 188 -8.68 -5.00 -16.71
C VAL A 188 -7.82 -5.10 -15.45
N GLU A 189 -8.11 -6.04 -14.56
CA GLU A 189 -7.33 -6.25 -13.32
C GLU A 189 -5.92 -6.74 -13.64
N GLN A 190 -5.78 -7.61 -14.66
CA GLN A 190 -4.47 -8.03 -15.16
C GLN A 190 -3.66 -6.85 -15.71
N ARG A 191 -4.28 -5.96 -16.49
CA ARG A 191 -3.62 -4.76 -17.02
C ARG A 191 -3.16 -3.84 -15.89
N ILE A 192 -4.02 -3.61 -14.89
CA ILE A 192 -3.68 -2.82 -13.71
C ILE A 192 -2.54 -3.48 -12.92
N ALA A 193 -2.54 -4.81 -12.80
CA ALA A 193 -1.46 -5.55 -12.14
C ALA A 193 -0.11 -5.34 -12.83
N ILE A 194 -0.06 -5.50 -14.16
CA ILE A 194 1.17 -5.34 -14.95
C ILE A 194 1.65 -3.88 -14.93
N LEU A 195 0.74 -2.93 -15.15
CA LEU A 195 1.07 -1.51 -15.13
C LEU A 195 1.49 -1.04 -13.74
N GLY A 196 0.79 -1.47 -12.69
CA GLY A 196 1.11 -1.16 -11.30
C GLY A 196 2.44 -1.74 -10.85
N TYR A 197 2.76 -2.97 -11.23
CA TYR A 197 4.07 -3.58 -10.98
C TYR A 197 5.19 -2.79 -11.67
N ALA A 198 5.03 -2.50 -12.96
CA ALA A 198 6.03 -1.79 -13.74
C ALA A 198 6.19 -0.34 -13.27
N ALA A 199 5.10 0.34 -12.91
CA ALA A 199 5.10 1.65 -12.26
C ALA A 199 5.84 1.61 -10.92
N GLY A 200 5.63 0.57 -10.11
CA GLY A 200 6.33 0.41 -8.84
C GLY A 200 7.83 0.21 -9.00
N LEU A 201 8.27 -0.61 -9.96
CA LEU A 201 9.69 -0.70 -10.31
C LEU A 201 10.24 0.64 -10.84
N GLY A 202 9.44 1.37 -11.62
CA GLY A 202 9.75 2.74 -12.03
C GLY A 202 10.02 3.65 -10.85
N CYS A 203 9.15 3.65 -9.82
CA CYS A 203 9.37 4.41 -8.59
C CYS A 203 10.67 4.03 -7.87
N VAL A 204 11.03 2.74 -7.84
CA VAL A 204 12.30 2.26 -7.26
C VAL A 204 13.50 2.83 -7.98
N LEU A 205 13.44 2.90 -9.31
CA LEU A 205 14.49 3.52 -10.11
C LEU A 205 14.56 5.03 -9.88
N LEU A 206 13.43 5.72 -10.02
CA LEU A 206 13.36 7.19 -9.86
C LEU A 206 13.75 7.66 -8.46
N SER A 207 13.61 6.82 -7.43
CA SER A 207 14.06 7.17 -6.08
C SER A 207 15.58 7.20 -5.91
N GLY A 208 16.35 6.65 -6.87
CA GLY A 208 17.81 6.63 -6.81
C GLY A 208 18.40 5.78 -5.67
N THR A 209 17.57 5.03 -4.94
CA THR A 209 18.01 4.26 -3.78
C THR A 209 18.62 2.94 -4.21
N ARG A 210 19.95 2.92 -4.39
CA ARG A 210 20.71 1.74 -4.91
C ARG A 210 20.44 0.45 -4.14
N SER A 211 20.25 0.52 -2.82
CA SER A 211 19.91 -0.67 -2.01
C SER A 211 18.56 -1.27 -2.39
N ALA A 212 17.57 -0.44 -2.77
CA ALA A 212 16.28 -0.91 -3.27
C ALA A 212 16.39 -1.55 -4.66
N TRP A 213 17.37 -1.14 -5.48
CA TRP A 213 17.61 -1.74 -6.80
C TRP A 213 18.07 -3.19 -6.69
N LEU A 214 18.89 -3.50 -5.68
CA LEU A 214 19.35 -4.87 -5.40
C LEU A 214 18.20 -5.82 -5.04
N VAL A 215 17.06 -5.28 -4.61
CA VAL A 215 15.86 -6.08 -4.33
C VAL A 215 15.12 -6.47 -5.61
N ILE A 216 15.26 -5.71 -6.71
CA ILE A 216 14.53 -5.96 -7.96
C ILE A 216 14.81 -7.37 -8.51
N PRO A 217 16.07 -7.85 -8.64
CA PRO A 217 16.33 -9.21 -9.12
C PRO A 217 15.71 -10.29 -8.24
N VAL A 218 15.82 -10.14 -6.91
CA VAL A 218 15.24 -11.09 -5.94
C VAL A 218 13.72 -11.15 -6.12
N HIS A 219 13.08 -9.99 -6.27
CA HIS A 219 11.65 -9.86 -6.45
C HIS A 219 11.19 -10.50 -7.77
N ILE A 220 11.91 -10.27 -8.88
CA ILE A 220 11.66 -10.91 -10.17
C ILE A 220 11.78 -12.44 -10.06
N LEU A 221 12.82 -12.96 -9.40
CA LEU A 221 13.02 -14.40 -9.21
C LEU A 221 11.88 -15.04 -8.41
N ILE A 222 11.43 -14.39 -7.33
CA ILE A 222 10.27 -14.84 -6.53
C ILE A 222 9.03 -14.96 -7.41
N PHE A 223 8.75 -13.95 -8.25
CA PHE A 223 7.57 -13.98 -9.12
C PHE A 223 7.69 -15.00 -10.25
N ILE A 224 8.86 -15.15 -10.87
CA ILE A 224 9.09 -16.21 -11.87
C ILE A 224 8.83 -17.57 -11.23
N TRP A 225 9.38 -17.83 -10.04
CA TRP A 225 9.17 -19.08 -9.31
C TRP A 225 7.68 -19.30 -8.97
N PHE A 226 7.02 -18.26 -8.44
CA PHE A 226 5.61 -18.31 -8.05
C PHE A 226 4.67 -18.57 -9.24
N PHE A 227 4.86 -17.87 -10.35
CA PHE A 227 4.01 -17.99 -11.53
C PHE A 227 4.31 -19.24 -12.36
N ARG A 228 5.57 -19.69 -12.42
CA ARG A 228 5.94 -20.93 -13.11
C ARG A 228 5.26 -22.15 -12.49
N LYS A 229 5.13 -22.20 -11.17
CA LYS A 229 4.40 -23.26 -10.45
C LYS A 229 2.90 -23.29 -10.76
N ARG A 230 2.34 -22.22 -11.32
CA ARG A 230 0.90 -22.07 -11.60
C ARG A 230 0.58 -22.07 -13.10
N GLY A 231 1.51 -22.57 -13.94
CA GLY A 231 1.29 -22.73 -15.39
C GLY A 231 1.14 -21.41 -16.16
N PHE A 232 1.58 -20.29 -15.58
CA PHE A 232 1.43 -18.98 -16.23
C PHE A 232 2.59 -18.74 -17.22
N HIS A 233 2.26 -18.56 -18.49
CA HIS A 233 3.21 -18.15 -19.52
C HIS A 233 3.23 -16.62 -19.61
N LEU A 234 4.38 -16.01 -19.29
CA LEU A 234 4.60 -14.58 -19.45
C LEU A 234 4.46 -14.20 -20.93
N SER A 235 3.44 -13.41 -21.27
CA SER A 235 3.30 -12.91 -22.64
C SER A 235 4.42 -11.91 -22.97
N LEU A 236 4.93 -11.96 -24.20
CA LEU A 236 5.93 -11.00 -24.72
C LEU A 236 5.51 -9.54 -24.51
N ARG A 237 4.20 -9.24 -24.55
CA ARG A 237 3.66 -7.89 -24.30
C ARG A 237 3.84 -7.43 -22.85
N SER A 238 3.68 -8.33 -21.88
CA SER A 238 3.92 -8.01 -20.47
C SER A 238 5.40 -7.74 -20.22
N LEU A 239 6.27 -8.55 -20.80
CA LEU A 239 7.72 -8.35 -20.77
C LEU A 239 8.12 -7.03 -21.43
N ALA A 240 7.53 -6.69 -22.58
CA ALA A 240 7.77 -5.43 -23.25
C ALA A 240 7.32 -4.22 -22.41
N ILE A 241 6.14 -4.27 -21.77
CA ILE A 241 5.66 -3.17 -20.92
C ILE A 241 6.56 -2.97 -19.71
N THR A 242 6.90 -4.06 -19.00
CA THR A 242 7.81 -3.99 -17.85
C THR A 242 9.21 -3.53 -18.28
N GLY A 243 9.73 -4.06 -19.38
CA GLY A 243 11.01 -3.67 -19.96
C GLY A 243 11.06 -2.20 -20.38
N SER A 244 10.02 -1.69 -21.04
CA SER A 244 9.92 -0.29 -21.46
C SER A 244 9.86 0.67 -20.28
N LEU A 245 9.11 0.35 -19.22
CA LEU A 245 9.04 1.19 -18.02
C LEU A 245 10.35 1.17 -17.21
N LEU A 246 11.03 0.01 -17.15
CA LEU A 246 12.38 -0.08 -16.61
C LEU A 246 13.37 0.75 -17.43
N PHE A 247 13.27 0.69 -18.76
CA PHE A 247 14.11 1.48 -19.66
C PHE A 247 13.87 2.98 -19.48
N VAL A 248 12.61 3.42 -19.38
CA VAL A 248 12.27 4.83 -19.08
C VAL A 248 12.85 5.26 -17.73
N GLY A 249 12.73 4.43 -16.70
CA GLY A 249 13.34 4.70 -15.39
C GLY A 249 14.87 4.82 -15.48
N LEU A 250 15.53 3.96 -16.25
CA LEU A 250 16.98 4.02 -16.49
C LEU A 250 17.40 5.25 -17.29
N VAL A 251 16.65 5.62 -18.32
CA VAL A 251 16.91 6.83 -19.14
C VAL A 251 16.71 8.09 -18.31
N ALA A 252 15.66 8.16 -17.49
CA ALA A 252 15.40 9.29 -16.58
C ALA A 252 16.52 9.48 -15.55
N LEU A 253 17.16 8.40 -15.10
CA LEU A 253 18.35 8.45 -14.24
C LEU A 253 19.62 8.88 -15.00
N GLY A 254 19.73 8.51 -16.28
CA GLY A 254 20.84 8.89 -17.15
C GLY A 254 20.77 10.31 -17.70
N SER A 255 19.60 10.97 -17.63
CA SER A 255 19.38 12.33 -18.12
C SER A 255 19.70 13.44 -17.10
N GLY A 256 20.29 13.11 -15.95
CA GLY A 256 20.87 14.13 -15.06
C GLY A 256 21.95 14.93 -15.79
N PRO A 257 22.09 16.25 -15.55
CA PRO A 257 23.03 17.07 -16.30
C PRO A 257 24.45 16.56 -16.07
N VAL A 258 25.10 16.13 -17.15
CA VAL A 258 26.54 15.81 -17.23
C VAL A 258 27.41 17.08 -17.06
N PHE A 259 26.82 18.24 -16.72
CA PHE A 259 27.46 19.55 -16.75
C PHE A 259 27.89 20.14 -15.40
N HIS A 260 27.92 19.37 -14.32
CA HIS A 260 28.67 19.77 -13.11
C HIS A 260 29.62 18.65 -12.68
N ARG A 261 30.74 18.58 -13.39
CA ARG A 261 32.03 18.13 -12.86
C ARG A 261 32.98 19.31 -12.90
#